data_AF-A0A679ICS0-F1
#
_entry.id   AF-A0A679ICS0-F1
#
_cell.length_a   1.000
_cell.length_b   1.000
_cell.length_c   1.000
_cell.angle_alpha   90.00
_cell.angle_beta   90.00
_cell.angle_gamma   90.00
#
_symmetry.space_group_name_H-M   'P 1'
#
loop_
_entity.id
_entity.type
_entity.pdbx_description
1 polymer ?
#
loop_
_entity_poly.entity_id
_entity_poly.type
_entity_poly.pdbx_seq_one_letter_code
_entity_poly.pdbx_strand_id
1 'polypeptide(L)'
;MEKIKKEYVKNRPITKGSMIQFISTTEVENARAELKANKIDERRFSDGEIILAIQQKKEVGAQTIVPIVVDWLVENNFIVTGAQAVKYLLDNTKYDSKPCLYKVVGELDFDTNGKFYLIVATSPKSKIESLFKVYTNGVIKELWVEH
;
A
#
# COMPACT_ATOMS: atom_id res chain seq x y z
N MET A 1 -13.80 11.62 16.46
CA MET A 1 -13.09 12.32 15.38
C MET A 1 -11.68 11.74 15.30
N GLU A 2 -11.33 11.10 14.19
CA GLU A 2 -10.00 10.53 13.98
C GLU A 2 -8.98 11.66 13.73
N LYS A 3 -7.87 11.68 14.48
CA LYS A 3 -6.78 12.64 14.26
C LYS A 3 -5.52 11.86 13.87
N ILE A 4 -5.17 11.90 12.58
CA ILE A 4 -3.93 11.33 12.05
C ILE A 4 -2.78 12.27 12.42
N LYS A 5 -1.81 11.81 13.22
CA LYS A 5 -0.74 12.68 13.75
C LYS A 5 0.53 12.70 12.89
N LYS A 6 0.85 11.60 12.20
CA LYS A 6 2.02 11.49 11.29
C LYS A 6 1.75 10.46 10.19
N GLU A 7 2.02 10.86 8.96
CA GLU A 7 1.97 9.99 7.78
C GLU A 7 3.42 9.74 7.33
N TYR A 8 3.89 8.50 7.41
CA TYR A 8 5.22 8.13 6.93
C TYR A 8 5.14 7.79 5.44
N VAL A 9 4.97 8.82 4.62
CA VAL A 9 5.06 8.70 3.16
C VAL A 9 6.52 8.83 2.78
N LYS A 10 7.10 7.84 2.08
CA LYS A 10 8.37 8.06 1.37
C LYS A 10 8.16 9.22 0.40
N ASN A 11 8.77 10.37 0.66
CA ASN A 11 8.76 11.54 -0.22
C ASN A 11 9.10 11.10 -1.65
N ARG A 12 8.11 11.12 -2.55
CA ARG A 12 8.36 11.03 -3.98
C ARG A 12 8.90 12.39 -4.44
N PRO A 13 10.02 12.45 -5.18
CA PRO A 13 10.55 13.71 -5.68
C PRO A 13 9.54 14.39 -6.61
N ILE A 14 9.45 15.71 -6.51
CA ILE A 14 8.63 16.57 -7.37
C ILE A 14 9.17 16.45 -8.81
N THR A 15 8.44 15.76 -9.67
CA THR A 15 8.79 15.60 -11.09
C THR A 15 8.41 16.86 -11.87
N LYS A 16 9.40 17.41 -12.60
CA LYS A 16 9.24 18.46 -13.61
C LYS A 16 8.14 18.06 -14.60
N GLY A 17 7.28 19.01 -14.96
CA GLY A 17 6.12 18.79 -15.83
C GLY A 17 6.43 17.93 -17.05
N SER A 18 5.95 16.69 -17.01
CA SER A 18 6.06 15.72 -18.10
C SER A 18 5.04 16.03 -19.19
N MET A 19 5.44 15.90 -20.46
CA MET A 19 4.51 15.93 -21.58
C MET A 19 3.38 14.92 -21.34
N ILE A 20 2.12 15.35 -21.53
CA ILE A 20 0.96 14.46 -21.41
C ILE A 20 1.06 13.42 -22.52
N GLN A 21 1.39 12.18 -22.17
CA GLN A 21 1.42 11.08 -23.11
C GLN A 21 -0.01 10.62 -23.36
N PHE A 22 -0.53 10.92 -24.55
CA PHE A 22 -1.85 10.46 -24.96
C PHE A 22 -1.81 8.94 -25.17
N ILE A 23 -2.62 8.21 -24.41
CA ILE A 23 -2.86 6.79 -24.60
C ILE A 23 -4.22 6.65 -25.29
N SER A 24 -4.24 5.96 -26.42
CA SER A 24 -5.49 5.69 -27.15
C SER A 24 -6.36 4.67 -26.42
N THR A 25 -7.68 4.72 -26.65
CA THR A 25 -8.60 3.70 -26.11
C THR A 25 -8.24 2.29 -26.58
N THR A 26 -7.77 2.15 -27.82
CA THR A 26 -7.30 0.87 -28.36
C THR A 26 -6.09 0.32 -27.61
N GLU A 27 -5.15 1.18 -27.18
CA GLU A 27 -4.02 0.76 -26.33
C GLU A 27 -4.51 0.27 -24.96
N VAL A 28 -5.52 0.91 -24.38
CA VAL A 28 -6.14 0.46 -23.10
C VAL A 28 -6.82 -0.89 -23.28
N GLU A 29 -7.59 -1.09 -24.34
CA GLU A 29 -8.25 -2.36 -24.65
C GLU A 29 -7.25 -3.49 -24.88
N ASN A 30 -6.17 -3.23 -25.64
CA ASN A 30 -5.10 -4.19 -25.86
C ASN A 30 -4.40 -4.56 -24.55
N ALA A 31 -4.10 -3.58 -23.70
CA ALA A 31 -3.50 -3.82 -22.39
C ALA A 31 -4.43 -4.65 -21.49
N ARG A 32 -5.74 -4.39 -21.51
CA ARG A 32 -6.73 -5.22 -20.80
C ARG A 32 -6.77 -6.65 -21.35
N ALA A 33 -6.68 -6.82 -22.66
CA ALA A 33 -6.60 -8.14 -23.28
C ALA A 33 -5.31 -8.91 -22.89
N GLU A 34 -4.16 -8.22 -22.79
CA GLU A 34 -2.90 -8.80 -22.29
C GLU A 34 -3.06 -9.34 -20.86
N LEU A 35 -3.66 -8.56 -19.95
CA LEU A 35 -3.91 -9.00 -18.56
C LEU A 35 -4.83 -10.23 -18.51
N LYS A 36 -5.94 -10.17 -19.25
CA LYS A 36 -6.91 -11.26 -19.33
C LYS A 36 -6.28 -12.56 -19.86
N ALA A 37 -5.45 -12.47 -20.89
CA ALA A 37 -4.72 -13.62 -21.45
C ALA A 37 -3.76 -14.26 -20.42
N ASN A 38 -3.24 -13.46 -19.48
CA ASN A 38 -2.36 -13.91 -18.39
C ASN A 38 -3.11 -14.28 -17.11
N LYS A 39 -4.45 -14.47 -17.17
CA LYS A 39 -5.31 -14.80 -16.03
C LYS A 39 -5.31 -13.75 -14.91
N ILE A 40 -4.95 -12.51 -15.22
CA ILE A 40 -5.11 -11.37 -14.32
C ILE A 40 -6.48 -10.76 -14.61
N ASP A 41 -7.31 -10.64 -13.56
CA ASP A 41 -8.65 -10.05 -13.66
C ASP A 41 -8.55 -8.56 -13.99
N GLU A 42 -8.70 -8.23 -15.27
CA GLU A 42 -8.52 -6.90 -15.81
C GLU A 42 -9.53 -5.89 -15.25
N ARG A 43 -10.69 -6.37 -14.77
CA ARG A 43 -11.79 -5.52 -14.27
C ARG A 43 -11.47 -4.87 -12.94
N ARG A 44 -10.45 -5.34 -12.24
CA ARG A 44 -9.99 -4.77 -10.97
C ARG A 44 -9.18 -3.49 -11.12
N PHE A 45 -8.78 -3.15 -12.34
CA PHE A 45 -7.99 -1.98 -12.66
C PHE A 45 -8.85 -0.96 -13.38
N SER A 46 -8.88 0.26 -12.85
CA SER A 46 -9.48 1.42 -13.49
C SER A 46 -8.73 1.80 -14.77
N ASP A 47 -9.37 2.55 -15.67
CA ASP A 47 -8.71 3.02 -16.90
C ASP A 47 -7.48 3.90 -16.59
N GLY A 48 -7.54 4.68 -15.51
CA GLY A 48 -6.39 5.47 -15.05
C GLY A 48 -5.19 4.61 -14.64
N GLU A 49 -5.43 3.50 -13.93
CA GLU A 49 -4.35 2.56 -13.56
C GLU A 49 -3.77 1.84 -14.78
N ILE A 50 -4.60 1.46 -15.74
CA ILE A 50 -4.13 0.87 -17.00
C ILE A 50 -3.29 1.88 -17.79
N ILE A 51 -3.71 3.14 -17.87
CA ILE A 51 -2.95 4.22 -18.53
C ILE A 51 -1.58 4.40 -17.86
N LEU A 52 -1.54 4.44 -16.53
CA LEU A 52 -0.28 4.54 -15.77
C LEU A 52 0.62 3.33 -16.05
N ALA A 53 0.06 2.12 -16.11
CA ALA A 53 0.84 0.91 -16.41
C ALA A 53 1.41 0.95 -17.84
N ILE A 54 0.66 1.45 -18.82
CA ILE A 54 1.13 1.62 -20.20
C ILE A 54 2.24 2.68 -20.28
N GLN A 55 2.11 3.79 -19.54
CA GLN A 55 3.15 4.81 -19.48
C GLN A 55 4.44 4.23 -18.87
N GLN A 56 4.33 3.55 -17.73
CA GLN A 56 5.47 2.89 -17.11
C GLN A 56 6.07 1.82 -18.03
N LYS A 57 5.26 1.08 -18.79
CA LYS A 57 5.73 0.12 -19.81
C LYS A 57 6.65 0.78 -20.83
N LYS A 58 6.25 1.95 -21.33
CA LYS A 58 7.04 2.74 -22.29
C LYS A 58 8.32 3.26 -21.66
N GLU A 59 8.28 3.71 -20.40
CA GLU A 59 9.45 4.22 -19.67
C GLU A 59 10.51 3.15 -19.41
N VAL A 60 10.09 1.94 -19.00
CA VAL A 60 11.03 0.84 -18.70
C VAL A 60 11.38 -0.03 -19.91
N GLY A 61 10.75 0.22 -21.07
CA GLY A 61 10.95 -0.56 -22.30
C GLY A 61 10.41 -2.00 -22.20
N ALA A 62 9.38 -2.24 -21.40
CA ALA A 62 8.77 -3.55 -21.27
C ALA A 62 7.89 -3.90 -22.49
N GLN A 63 7.82 -5.19 -22.84
CA GLN A 63 7.02 -5.64 -23.99
C GLN A 63 5.52 -5.60 -23.69
N THR A 64 5.12 -5.99 -22.47
CA THR A 64 3.72 -6.07 -22.01
C THR A 64 3.53 -5.29 -20.71
N ILE A 65 2.28 -4.98 -20.35
CA ILE A 65 1.99 -4.32 -19.07
C ILE A 65 1.98 -5.30 -17.88
N VAL A 66 1.99 -6.61 -18.15
CA VAL A 66 1.91 -7.67 -17.14
C VAL A 66 2.97 -7.55 -16.04
N PRO A 67 4.29 -7.44 -16.31
CA PRO A 67 5.28 -7.36 -15.24
C PRO A 67 5.05 -6.15 -14.33
N ILE A 68 4.63 -5.01 -14.87
CA ILE A 68 4.36 -3.79 -14.09
C ILE A 68 3.17 -4.01 -13.16
N VAL A 69 2.09 -4.59 -13.68
CA VAL A 69 0.90 -4.89 -12.88
C VAL A 69 1.21 -5.94 -11.81
N VAL A 70 2.02 -6.95 -12.13
CA VAL A 70 2.45 -7.96 -11.15
C VAL A 70 3.31 -7.32 -10.06
N ASP A 71 4.29 -6.49 -10.42
CA ASP A 71 5.12 -5.76 -9.46
C ASP A 71 4.23 -4.90 -8.55
N TRP A 72 3.26 -4.18 -9.10
CA TRP A 72 2.30 -3.41 -8.29
C TRP A 72 1.45 -4.30 -7.38
N LEU A 73 0.99 -5.46 -7.84
CA LEU A 73 0.21 -6.38 -7.01
C LEU A 73 1.05 -6.93 -5.85
N VAL A 74 2.34 -7.18 -6.10
CA VAL A 74 3.32 -7.61 -5.09
C VAL A 74 3.61 -6.48 -4.11
N GLU A 75 3.90 -5.28 -4.61
CA GLU A 75 4.17 -4.08 -3.80
C GLU A 75 2.95 -3.66 -2.97
N ASN A 76 1.74 -3.84 -3.47
CA ASN A 76 0.52 -3.52 -2.73
C ASN A 76 0.10 -4.60 -1.72
N ASN A 77 0.74 -5.78 -1.70
CA ASN A 77 0.37 -6.89 -0.80
C ASN A 77 1.58 -7.64 -0.21
N PHE A 78 2.71 -6.97 0.07
CA PHE A 78 3.87 -7.68 0.59
C PHE A 78 3.73 -8.07 2.08
N ILE A 79 2.81 -7.44 2.83
CA ILE A 79 2.47 -7.87 4.20
C ILE A 79 1.27 -8.82 4.12
N VAL A 80 1.54 -10.13 4.16
CA VAL A 80 0.52 -11.17 3.98
C VAL A 80 0.02 -11.77 5.29
N THR A 81 0.70 -11.52 6.42
CA THR A 81 0.30 -12.01 7.75
C THR A 81 0.38 -10.94 8.83
N GLY A 82 -0.39 -11.11 9.89
CA GLY A 82 -0.30 -10.23 11.07
C GLY A 82 1.09 -10.22 11.73
N ALA A 83 1.81 -11.36 11.72
CA ALA A 83 3.17 -11.42 12.25
C ALA A 83 4.16 -10.57 11.42
N GLN A 84 4.03 -10.59 10.10
CA GLN A 84 4.79 -9.71 9.22
C GLN A 84 4.42 -8.24 9.43
N ALA A 85 3.15 -7.93 9.68
CA ALA A 85 2.70 -6.58 9.97
C ALA A 85 3.33 -6.01 11.25
N VAL A 86 3.40 -6.83 12.31
CA VAL A 86 4.10 -6.47 13.57
C VAL A 86 5.59 -6.25 13.33
N LYS A 87 6.24 -7.18 12.63
CA LYS A 87 7.66 -7.04 12.30
C LYS A 87 7.92 -5.77 11.48
N TYR A 88 7.11 -5.53 10.45
CA TYR A 88 7.23 -4.34 9.61
C TYR A 88 7.02 -3.05 10.40
N LEU A 89 6.07 -3.02 11.33
CA LEU A 89 5.88 -1.92 12.26
C LEU A 89 7.15 -1.67 13.07
N LEU A 90 7.71 -2.70 13.71
CA LEU A 90 8.92 -2.60 14.53
C LEU A 90 10.14 -2.12 13.72
N ASP A 91 10.30 -2.62 12.50
CA ASP A 91 11.42 -2.28 11.63
C ASP A 91 11.34 -0.83 11.11
N ASN A 92 10.12 -0.27 10.94
CA ASN A 92 9.90 1.03 10.32
C ASN A 92 9.51 2.15 11.28
N THR A 93 9.14 1.84 12.52
CA THR A 93 8.83 2.87 13.51
C THR A 93 9.93 2.95 14.56
N LYS A 94 10.65 4.07 14.56
CA LYS A 94 11.57 4.42 15.65
C LYS A 94 10.74 4.85 16.87
N TYR A 95 10.09 3.91 17.54
CA TYR A 95 9.47 4.21 18.83
C TYR A 95 10.56 4.39 19.89
N ASP A 96 10.42 5.48 20.65
CA ASP A 96 11.24 5.79 21.81
C ASP A 96 11.25 4.59 22.75
N SER A 97 12.41 3.91 22.85
CA SER A 97 13.08 3.26 24.00
C SER A 97 12.30 2.68 25.20
N LYS A 98 10.96 2.66 25.17
CA LYS A 98 10.08 2.03 26.14
C LYS A 98 9.72 0.64 25.62
N PRO A 99 9.79 -0.40 26.47
CA PRO A 99 9.39 -1.75 26.08
C PRO A 99 7.87 -1.81 25.93
N CYS A 100 7.37 -1.55 24.73
CA CYS A 100 5.99 -1.79 24.35
C CYS A 100 5.84 -3.21 23.77
N LEU A 101 4.75 -3.89 24.11
CA LEU A 101 4.35 -5.15 23.50
C LEU A 101 3.37 -4.85 22.36
N TYR A 102 3.61 -5.44 21.20
CA TYR A 102 2.78 -5.25 20.01
C TYR A 102 1.99 -6.52 19.72
N LYS A 103 0.67 -6.38 19.56
CA LYS A 103 -0.22 -7.51 19.26
C LYS A 103 -1.21 -7.13 18.17
N VAL A 104 -1.41 -8.03 17.22
CA VAL A 104 -2.46 -7.88 16.19
C VAL A 104 -3.83 -8.05 16.85
N VAL A 105 -4.73 -7.11 16.58
CA VAL A 105 -6.11 -7.08 17.07
C VAL A 105 -7.02 -7.46 15.91
N GLY A 106 -7.50 -8.70 15.93
CA GLY A 106 -8.39 -9.23 14.89
C GLY A 106 -7.64 -9.71 13.64
N GLU A 107 -8.40 -9.94 12.58
CA GLU A 107 -7.90 -10.37 11.27
C GLU A 107 -7.66 -9.16 10.34
N LEU A 108 -7.35 -9.43 9.07
CA LEU A 108 -7.16 -8.42 8.05
C LEU A 108 -8.47 -7.65 7.80
N ASP A 109 -8.42 -6.33 7.96
CA ASP A 109 -9.56 -5.42 7.76
C ASP A 109 -9.29 -4.48 6.57
N PHE A 110 -10.27 -3.65 6.18
CA PHE A 110 -10.13 -2.72 5.05
C PHE A 110 -10.81 -1.36 5.29
N ASP A 111 -10.18 -0.30 4.81
CA ASP A 111 -10.78 1.05 4.75
C ASP A 111 -10.47 1.73 3.41
N THR A 112 -10.78 3.03 3.30
CA THR A 112 -10.57 3.83 2.08
C THR A 112 -9.11 3.87 1.59
N ASN A 113 -8.14 3.51 2.44
CA ASN A 113 -6.71 3.47 2.10
C ASN A 113 -6.22 2.05 1.79
N GLY A 114 -7.09 1.05 1.83
CA GLY A 114 -6.79 -0.34 1.50
C GLY A 114 -6.88 -1.30 2.68
N LYS A 115 -6.31 -2.50 2.51
CA LYS A 115 -6.34 -3.56 3.53
C LYS A 115 -5.26 -3.34 4.57
N PHE A 116 -5.58 -3.54 5.85
CA PHE A 116 -4.66 -3.34 6.96
C PHE A 116 -4.83 -4.36 8.07
N TYR A 117 -3.74 -4.56 8.83
CA TYR A 117 -3.76 -5.21 10.13
C TYR A 117 -3.84 -4.14 11.21
N LEU A 118 -4.78 -4.30 12.14
CA LEU A 118 -4.86 -3.46 13.32
C LEU A 118 -3.91 -4.02 14.39
N ILE A 119 -3.01 -3.19 14.91
CA ILE A 119 -2.01 -3.60 15.91
C ILE A 119 -2.12 -2.69 17.11
N VAL A 120 -2.22 -3.26 18.31
CA VAL A 120 -2.18 -2.50 19.56
C VAL A 120 -0.78 -2.54 20.16
N ALA A 121 -0.30 -1.38 20.61
CA ALA A 121 0.85 -1.27 21.48
C ALA A 121 0.38 -1.15 22.93
N THR A 122 0.91 -2.02 23.79
CA THR A 122 0.62 -2.03 25.23
C THR A 122 1.90 -1.81 26.02
N SER A 123 1.79 -1.15 27.16
CA SER A 123 2.91 -0.97 28.10
C SER A 123 2.53 -1.53 29.47
N PRO A 124 3.50 -1.73 30.38
CA PRO A 124 3.19 -2.07 31.77
C PRO A 124 2.31 -1.03 32.49
N LYS A 125 2.26 0.21 31.98
CA LYS A 125 1.52 1.34 32.58
C LYS A 125 0.12 1.53 31.97
N SER A 126 -0.09 1.16 30.71
CA SER A 126 -1.38 1.27 30.04
C SER A 126 -1.71 0.02 29.21
N LYS A 127 -2.95 -0.45 29.34
CA LYS A 127 -3.48 -1.55 28.52
C LYS A 127 -3.52 -1.21 27.03
N ILE A 128 -3.57 0.08 26.66
CA ILE A 128 -3.54 0.57 25.29
C ILE A 128 -2.76 1.89 25.29
N GLU A 129 -1.56 1.91 24.73
CA GLU A 129 -0.79 3.14 24.53
C GLU A 129 -1.12 3.76 23.16
N SER A 130 -1.09 2.94 22.11
CA SER A 130 -1.39 3.35 20.73
C SER A 130 -2.04 2.21 19.95
N LEU A 131 -2.83 2.53 18.93
CA LEU A 131 -3.25 1.59 17.89
C LEU A 131 -2.61 1.95 16.56
N PHE A 132 -2.37 0.95 15.72
CA PHE A 132 -1.74 1.10 14.42
C PHE A 132 -2.55 0.39 13.36
N LYS A 133 -2.87 1.10 12.27
CA LYS A 133 -3.25 0.47 11.01
C LYS A 133 -1.97 0.26 10.20
N VAL A 134 -1.57 -1.00 10.03
CA VAL A 134 -0.45 -1.38 9.17
C VAL A 134 -1.02 -1.95 7.88
N TYR A 135 -0.99 -1.15 6.82
CA TYR A 135 -1.55 -1.50 5.53
C TYR A 135 -0.66 -2.50 4.80
N THR A 136 -1.30 -3.35 4.01
CA THR A 136 -0.65 -4.42 3.23
C THR A 136 0.36 -3.94 2.19
N ASN A 137 0.25 -2.66 1.82
CA ASN A 137 1.16 -1.92 0.94
C ASN A 137 2.29 -1.17 1.69
N GLY A 138 2.43 -1.38 3.00
CA GLY A 138 3.50 -0.80 3.81
C GLY A 138 3.24 0.59 4.39
N VAL A 139 2.05 1.17 4.20
CA VAL A 139 1.65 2.39 4.90
C VAL A 139 1.38 2.07 6.37
N ILE A 140 1.85 2.90 7.30
CA ILE A 140 1.57 2.77 8.74
C ILE A 140 0.88 4.05 9.21
N LYS A 141 -0.30 3.91 9.83
CA LYS A 141 -1.02 5.01 10.47
C LYS A 141 -1.21 4.71 11.96
N GLU A 142 -0.74 5.63 12.80
CA GLU A 142 -0.98 5.58 14.24
C GLU A 142 -2.30 6.27 14.59
N LEU A 143 -3.14 5.58 15.34
CA LEU A 143 -4.36 6.04 15.96
C LEU A 143 -4.10 6.24 17.46
N TRP A 144 -4.23 7.47 17.94
CA TRP A 144 -4.14 7.77 19.35
C TRP A 144 -5.52 7.61 20.00
N VAL A 145 -5.58 6.91 21.13
CA VAL A 145 -6.73 6.95 22.02
C VAL A 145 -6.52 8.15 22.94
N GLU A 146 -7.27 9.24 22.74
CA GLU A 146 -7.30 10.34 23.73
C GLU A 146 -7.89 9.77 25.03
N HIS A 147 -7.13 9.88 26.13
CA HIS A 147 -7.60 9.62 27.49
C HIS A 147 -8.30 10.86 28.06
#